data_AF-A0A1A9BZI1-F1
#
_entry.id   AF-A0A1A9BZI1-F1
#
_cell.length_a   1.000
_cell.length_b   1.000
_cell.length_c   1.000
_cell.angle_alpha   90.00
_cell.angle_beta   90.00
_cell.angle_gamma   90.00
#
_symmetry.space_group_name_H-M   'P 1'
#
loop_
_entity.id
_entity.type
_entity.pdbx_description
1 polymer ?
#
loop_
_entity_poly.entity_id
_entity_poly.type
_entity_poly.pdbx_seq_one_letter_code
_entity_poly.pdbx_strand_id
1 'polypeptide(L)'
;MTGQYTLDEFLDGYAEILADASATGRRLTRQELESRRELGAKAAGSGFGWRALVREHLAASRTAWPTAASPDSVVAVMEQAIDAFADGFERAQRMVIRQEEAARREFIDDLLHGGGDPGHLAARAERFGLRLSRSHAVAVAEGPAKYDETDPVPRQVADAVFARFENRRILFTTKDGRMLCIAPGDQDEVLTHFAKQAHAATEGGQVAIGRPRPGVVGIGHSYEEALNALDVAQRMGYEDPVLRAADLLVFPVLARDRQALMDLVRSTLSPLQQARGGAQPLLDTLTAYFDTGCVAAETARQLSLSVRALTYRLERIHSLTGIDPTDPAHRYTLQTAVIGARLLAWPTRPL
;
A
#
# COMPACT_ATOMS: atom_id res chain seq x y z
N MET A 1 0.66 -35.46 3.92
CA MET A 1 0.29 -36.71 3.25
C MET A 1 -0.65 -36.36 2.11
N THR A 2 -0.10 -36.17 0.92
CA THR A 2 -0.88 -35.97 -0.31
C THR A 2 -1.26 -37.35 -0.84
N GLY A 3 -2.54 -37.71 -0.75
CA GLY A 3 -3.05 -38.87 -1.49
C GLY A 3 -2.78 -38.63 -2.97
N GLN A 4 -2.16 -39.60 -3.65
CA GLN A 4 -1.97 -39.52 -5.10
C GLN A 4 -3.34 -39.73 -5.76
N TYR A 5 -4.04 -38.63 -6.01
CA TYR A 5 -5.24 -38.65 -6.83
C TYR A 5 -4.89 -39.11 -8.24
N THR A 6 -5.66 -40.04 -8.80
CA THR A 6 -5.58 -40.39 -10.23
C THR A 6 -6.58 -39.56 -11.02
N LEU A 7 -6.26 -39.25 -12.29
CA LEU A 7 -7.14 -38.47 -13.17
C LEU A 7 -8.55 -39.08 -13.29
N ASP A 8 -8.64 -40.42 -13.25
CA ASP A 8 -9.90 -41.18 -13.31
C ASP A 8 -10.88 -40.87 -12.18
N GLU A 9 -10.39 -40.44 -11.00
CA GLU A 9 -11.27 -40.09 -9.88
C GLU A 9 -12.14 -38.84 -10.17
N PHE A 10 -11.69 -37.99 -11.10
CA PHE A 10 -12.46 -36.80 -11.50
C PHE A 10 -13.51 -37.09 -12.56
N LEU A 11 -13.58 -38.34 -13.04
CA LEU A 11 -14.58 -38.84 -13.98
C LEU A 11 -15.68 -39.65 -13.28
N ASP A 12 -15.67 -39.74 -11.95
CA ASP A 12 -16.62 -40.57 -11.20
C ASP A 12 -18.08 -40.21 -11.54
N GLY A 13 -18.90 -41.21 -11.87
CA GLY A 13 -20.28 -41.04 -12.34
C GLY A 13 -20.45 -40.35 -13.71
N TYR A 14 -19.39 -39.95 -14.41
CA TYR A 14 -19.49 -39.20 -15.68
C TYR A 14 -20.13 -40.03 -16.80
N ALA A 15 -19.69 -41.28 -16.96
CA ALA A 15 -20.17 -42.17 -18.01
C ALA A 15 -21.67 -42.50 -17.85
N GLU A 16 -22.13 -42.68 -16.60
CA GLU A 16 -23.53 -42.96 -16.28
C GLU A 16 -24.43 -41.76 -16.62
N ILE A 17 -24.00 -40.56 -16.21
CA ILE A 17 -24.67 -39.30 -16.54
C ILE A 17 -24.74 -39.10 -18.05
N LEU A 18 -23.62 -39.35 -18.75
CA LEU A 18 -23.55 -39.22 -20.21
C LEU A 18 -24.51 -40.19 -20.91
N ALA A 19 -24.59 -41.44 -20.47
CA ALA A 19 -25.48 -42.44 -21.05
C ALA A 19 -26.96 -42.10 -20.82
N ASP A 20 -27.35 -41.79 -19.58
CA ASP A 20 -28.76 -41.54 -19.21
C ASP A 20 -29.31 -40.24 -19.80
N ALA A 21 -28.61 -39.12 -19.61
CA ALA A 21 -29.09 -37.83 -20.07
C ALA A 21 -29.11 -37.73 -21.60
N SER A 22 -28.17 -38.38 -22.29
CA SER A 22 -28.14 -38.39 -23.76
C SER A 22 -29.21 -39.29 -24.36
N ALA A 23 -29.53 -40.42 -23.72
CA ALA A 23 -30.60 -41.31 -24.18
C ALA A 23 -31.99 -40.66 -24.06
N THR A 24 -32.18 -39.81 -23.06
CA THR A 24 -33.46 -39.13 -22.79
C THR A 24 -33.55 -37.74 -23.43
N GLY A 25 -32.44 -37.17 -23.91
CA GLY A 25 -32.39 -35.80 -24.45
C GLY A 25 -32.62 -34.71 -23.40
N ARG A 26 -32.55 -35.05 -22.11
CA ARG A 26 -32.80 -34.12 -21.01
C ARG A 26 -31.56 -33.30 -20.68
N ARG A 27 -31.76 -32.16 -20.01
CA ARG A 27 -30.67 -31.43 -19.36
C ARG A 27 -30.21 -32.15 -18.09
N LEU A 28 -28.96 -31.88 -17.69
CA LEU A 28 -28.45 -32.37 -16.41
C LEU A 28 -29.26 -31.77 -15.26
N THR A 29 -29.57 -32.61 -14.29
CA THR A 29 -30.22 -32.19 -13.05
C THR A 29 -29.28 -31.33 -12.21
N ARG A 30 -29.85 -30.60 -11.25
CA ARG A 30 -29.06 -29.81 -10.30
C ARG A 30 -28.04 -30.65 -9.54
N GLN A 31 -28.41 -31.89 -9.17
CA GLN A 31 -27.53 -32.79 -8.43
C GLN A 31 -26.36 -33.29 -9.29
N GLU A 32 -26.61 -33.65 -10.55
CA GLU A 32 -25.55 -34.05 -11.48
C GLU A 32 -24.58 -32.90 -11.75
N LEU A 33 -25.09 -31.70 -12.00
CA LEU A 33 -24.27 -30.49 -12.16
C LEU A 33 -23.45 -30.20 -10.90
N GLU A 34 -24.02 -30.34 -9.70
CA GLU A 34 -23.29 -30.13 -8.45
C GLU A 34 -22.19 -31.17 -8.25
N SER A 35 -22.44 -32.45 -8.55
CA SER A 35 -21.41 -33.48 -8.50
C SER A 35 -20.22 -33.16 -9.42
N ARG A 36 -20.49 -32.57 -10.60
CA ARG A 36 -19.41 -32.14 -11.51
C ARG A 36 -18.62 -30.97 -10.93
N ARG A 37 -19.31 -29.98 -10.32
CA ARG A 37 -18.65 -28.86 -9.63
C ARG A 37 -17.77 -29.33 -8.47
N GLU A 38 -18.25 -30.26 -7.66
CA GLU A 38 -17.49 -30.81 -6.52
C GLU A 38 -16.21 -31.53 -6.99
N LEU A 39 -16.30 -32.35 -8.04
CA LEU A 39 -15.12 -32.99 -8.65
C LEU A 39 -14.16 -31.95 -9.26
N GLY A 40 -14.68 -30.91 -9.91
CA GLY A 40 -13.89 -29.78 -10.41
C GLY A 40 -13.14 -29.06 -9.28
N ALA A 41 -13.81 -28.79 -8.16
CA ALA A 41 -13.21 -28.16 -7.00
C ALA A 41 -12.12 -29.04 -6.36
N LYS A 42 -12.35 -30.36 -6.26
CA LYS A 42 -11.35 -31.33 -5.77
C LYS A 42 -10.12 -31.38 -6.70
N ALA A 43 -10.35 -31.32 -8.02
CA ALA A 43 -9.28 -31.33 -9.01
C ALA A 43 -8.38 -30.09 -8.93
N ALA A 44 -8.93 -28.91 -8.62
CA ALA A 44 -8.16 -27.67 -8.46
C ALA A 44 -7.09 -27.76 -7.36
N GLY A 45 -7.34 -28.53 -6.29
CA GLY A 45 -6.39 -28.76 -5.20
C GLY A 45 -5.36 -29.87 -5.45
N SER A 46 -5.46 -30.58 -6.58
CA SER A 46 -4.71 -31.83 -6.81
C SER A 46 -3.47 -31.67 -7.69
N GLY A 47 -3.17 -30.45 -8.16
CA GLY A 47 -1.97 -30.15 -8.95
C GLY A 47 -2.05 -30.52 -10.44
N PHE A 48 -3.19 -31.03 -10.92
CA PHE A 48 -3.40 -31.32 -12.33
C PHE A 48 -3.70 -30.04 -13.12
N GLY A 49 -3.08 -29.90 -14.30
CA GLY A 49 -3.38 -28.79 -15.20
C GLY A 49 -4.74 -28.96 -15.87
N TRP A 50 -5.48 -27.85 -16.02
CA TRP A 50 -6.79 -27.81 -16.70
C TRP A 50 -6.81 -28.56 -18.05
N ARG A 51 -5.76 -28.40 -18.86
CA ARG A 51 -5.64 -29.07 -20.17
C ARG A 51 -5.55 -30.60 -20.10
N ALA A 52 -5.07 -31.16 -18.99
CA ALA A 52 -5.05 -32.61 -18.79
C ALA A 52 -6.46 -33.10 -18.43
N LEU A 53 -7.11 -32.44 -17.47
CA LEU A 53 -8.46 -32.78 -17.00
C LEU A 53 -9.51 -32.76 -18.13
N VAL A 54 -9.47 -31.74 -19.00
CA VAL A 54 -10.37 -31.67 -20.17
C VAL A 54 -10.10 -32.81 -21.16
N ARG A 55 -8.82 -33.15 -21.39
CA ARG A 55 -8.46 -34.25 -22.30
C ARG A 55 -9.01 -35.58 -21.82
N GLU A 56 -8.98 -35.81 -20.51
CA GLU A 56 -9.53 -37.01 -19.89
C GLU A 56 -11.05 -37.08 -20.02
N HIS A 57 -11.76 -35.96 -19.79
CA HIS A 57 -13.21 -35.91 -20.03
C HIS A 57 -13.55 -36.26 -21.48
N LEU A 58 -12.82 -35.70 -22.47
CA LEU A 58 -13.01 -36.03 -23.89
C LEU A 58 -12.65 -37.48 -24.25
N ALA A 59 -11.64 -38.06 -23.60
CA ALA A 59 -11.29 -39.47 -23.78
C ALA A 59 -12.38 -40.39 -23.21
N ALA A 60 -12.90 -40.04 -22.03
CA ALA A 60 -14.00 -40.75 -21.39
C ALA A 60 -15.28 -40.71 -22.23
N SER A 61 -15.65 -39.56 -22.81
CA SER A 61 -16.83 -39.46 -23.67
C SER A 61 -16.71 -40.29 -24.93
N ARG A 62 -15.51 -40.36 -25.52
CA ARG A 62 -15.25 -41.22 -26.70
C ARG A 62 -15.38 -42.70 -26.37
N THR A 63 -14.95 -43.10 -25.17
CA THR A 63 -15.00 -44.49 -24.71
C THR A 63 -16.41 -44.91 -24.32
N ALA A 64 -17.15 -44.01 -23.66
CA ALA A 64 -18.51 -44.24 -23.16
C ALA A 64 -19.60 -43.69 -24.11
N TRP A 65 -19.30 -43.53 -25.41
CA TRP A 65 -20.20 -42.90 -26.36
C TRP A 65 -21.52 -43.68 -26.50
N PRO A 66 -22.69 -43.11 -26.11
CA PRO A 66 -23.95 -43.85 -26.15
C PRO A 66 -24.50 -43.92 -27.59
N THR A 67 -24.34 -45.07 -28.24
CA THR A 67 -24.71 -45.29 -29.65
C THR A 67 -26.21 -45.14 -29.94
N ALA A 68 -27.06 -45.25 -28.92
CA ALA A 68 -28.51 -45.09 -29.05
C ALA A 68 -28.98 -43.62 -29.03
N ALA A 69 -28.11 -42.68 -28.65
CA ALA A 69 -28.43 -41.26 -28.56
C ALA A 69 -28.04 -40.49 -29.83
N SER A 70 -28.71 -39.36 -30.09
CA SER A 70 -28.28 -38.43 -31.14
C SER A 70 -26.92 -37.80 -30.78
N PRO A 71 -25.96 -37.69 -31.72
CA PRO A 71 -24.70 -37.00 -31.48
C PRO A 71 -24.85 -35.61 -30.85
N ASP A 72 -25.86 -34.84 -31.28
CA ASP A 72 -26.13 -33.51 -30.74
C ASP A 72 -26.51 -33.56 -29.25
N SER A 73 -27.25 -34.60 -28.84
CA SER A 73 -27.62 -34.80 -27.43
C SER A 73 -26.42 -35.18 -26.58
N VAL A 74 -25.52 -36.03 -27.11
CA VAL A 74 -24.28 -36.42 -26.42
C VAL A 74 -23.38 -35.21 -26.22
N VAL A 75 -23.18 -34.41 -27.28
CA VAL A 75 -22.38 -33.19 -27.22
C VAL A 75 -22.98 -32.20 -26.22
N ALA A 76 -24.30 -31.98 -26.24
CA ALA A 76 -24.95 -31.07 -25.30
C ALA A 76 -24.83 -31.50 -23.82
N VAL A 77 -24.81 -32.81 -23.54
CA VAL A 77 -24.57 -33.34 -22.19
C VAL A 77 -23.10 -33.21 -21.80
N MET A 78 -22.17 -33.49 -22.73
CA MET A 78 -20.74 -33.27 -22.52
C MET A 78 -20.44 -31.81 -22.15
N GLU A 79 -20.99 -30.86 -22.90
CA GLU A 79 -20.84 -29.42 -22.65
C GLU A 79 -21.33 -29.06 -21.25
N GLN A 80 -22.56 -29.44 -20.88
CA GLN A 80 -23.09 -29.17 -19.53
C GLN A 80 -22.22 -29.75 -18.42
N ALA A 81 -21.70 -30.97 -18.60
CA ALA A 81 -20.87 -31.63 -17.60
C ALA A 81 -19.48 -30.97 -17.47
N ILE A 82 -18.84 -30.65 -18.59
CA ILE A 82 -17.52 -29.99 -18.63
C ILE A 82 -17.64 -28.56 -18.11
N ASP A 83 -18.70 -27.82 -18.46
CA ASP A 83 -18.94 -26.46 -17.96
C ASP A 83 -19.15 -26.45 -16.44
N ALA A 84 -19.94 -27.40 -15.91
CA ALA A 84 -20.12 -27.53 -14.47
C ALA A 84 -18.81 -27.91 -13.76
N PHE A 85 -18.01 -28.80 -14.34
CA PHE A 85 -16.70 -29.15 -13.83
C PHE A 85 -15.74 -27.94 -13.85
N ALA A 86 -15.73 -27.17 -14.95
CA ALA A 86 -14.95 -25.95 -15.12
C ALA A 86 -15.33 -24.89 -14.07
N ASP A 87 -16.62 -24.66 -13.87
CA ASP A 87 -17.14 -23.71 -12.87
C ASP A 87 -16.66 -24.07 -11.46
N GLY A 88 -16.71 -25.35 -11.09
CA GLY A 88 -16.17 -25.84 -9.81
C GLY A 88 -14.66 -25.64 -9.68
N PHE A 89 -13.91 -26.00 -10.71
CA PHE A 89 -12.45 -25.85 -10.77
C PHE A 89 -12.01 -24.38 -10.65
N GLU A 90 -12.58 -23.49 -11.45
CA GLU A 90 -12.26 -22.07 -11.46
C GLU A 90 -12.61 -21.39 -10.13
N ARG A 91 -13.78 -21.72 -9.54
CA ARG A 91 -14.18 -21.18 -8.24
C ARG A 91 -13.21 -21.60 -7.14
N ALA A 92 -12.83 -22.88 -7.10
CA ALA A 92 -11.88 -23.38 -6.12
C ALA A 92 -10.50 -22.73 -6.30
N GLN A 93 -10.02 -22.61 -7.54
CA GLN A 93 -8.74 -21.94 -7.82
C GLN A 93 -8.75 -20.46 -7.42
N ARG A 94 -9.84 -19.72 -7.74
CA ARG A 94 -10.03 -18.33 -7.29
C ARG A 94 -10.10 -18.23 -5.76
N MET A 95 -10.73 -19.18 -5.08
CA MET A 95 -10.80 -19.22 -3.62
C MET A 95 -9.42 -19.38 -3.00
N VAL A 96 -8.59 -20.29 -3.52
CA VAL A 96 -7.20 -20.49 -3.07
C VAL A 96 -6.39 -19.20 -3.23
N ILE A 97 -6.47 -18.53 -4.39
CA ILE A 97 -5.78 -17.26 -4.63
C ILE A 97 -6.23 -16.19 -3.62
N ARG A 98 -7.54 -16.04 -3.43
CA ARG A 98 -8.09 -15.07 -2.46
C ARG A 98 -7.68 -15.37 -1.02
N GLN A 99 -7.63 -16.64 -0.63
CA GLN A 99 -7.16 -17.04 0.69
C GLN A 99 -5.68 -16.74 0.88
N GLU A 100 -4.84 -16.98 -0.14
CA GLU A 100 -3.42 -16.63 -0.10
C GLU A 100 -3.21 -15.13 0.04
N GLU A 101 -3.97 -14.34 -0.74
CA GLU A 101 -3.94 -12.88 -0.66
C GLU A 101 -4.43 -12.36 0.69
N ALA A 102 -5.52 -12.90 1.22
CA ALA A 102 -6.04 -12.54 2.54
C ALA A 102 -5.03 -12.87 3.65
N ALA A 103 -4.43 -14.07 3.61
CA ALA A 103 -3.40 -14.48 4.55
C ALA A 103 -2.13 -13.62 4.45
N ARG A 104 -1.80 -13.13 3.25
CA ARG A 104 -0.69 -12.18 3.05
C ARG A 104 -1.03 -10.80 3.62
N ARG A 105 -2.24 -10.29 3.39
CA ARG A 105 -2.69 -8.99 3.92
C ARG A 105 -2.71 -8.97 5.44
N GLU A 106 -3.28 -10.01 6.06
CA GLU A 106 -3.28 -10.18 7.52
C GLU A 106 -1.84 -10.23 8.07
N PHE A 107 -0.96 -11.01 7.44
CA PHE A 107 0.45 -11.07 7.84
C PHE A 107 1.14 -9.70 7.79
N ILE A 108 0.86 -8.91 6.75
CA ILE A 108 1.41 -7.56 6.63
C ILE A 108 0.83 -6.64 7.71
N ASP A 109 -0.46 -6.75 7.99
CA ASP A 109 -1.07 -5.93 9.04
C ASP A 109 -0.44 -6.20 10.42
N ASP A 110 -0.28 -7.48 10.77
CA ASP A 110 0.39 -7.91 11.98
C ASP A 110 1.84 -7.38 12.03
N LEU A 111 2.54 -7.41 10.89
CA LEU A 111 3.93 -6.97 10.76
C LEU A 111 4.10 -5.45 10.90
N LEU A 112 3.16 -4.67 10.36
CA LEU A 112 3.21 -3.21 10.38
C LEU A 112 2.84 -2.64 11.75
N HIS A 113 1.92 -3.29 12.47
CA HIS A 113 1.49 -2.83 13.79
C HIS A 113 2.17 -3.55 14.96
N GLY A 114 3.03 -4.53 14.68
CA GLY A 114 3.63 -5.38 15.71
C GLY A 114 2.60 -6.23 16.47
N GLY A 115 1.41 -6.42 15.88
CA GLY A 115 0.30 -7.18 16.45
C GLY A 115 0.42 -8.65 16.11
N GLY A 116 1.30 -9.39 16.77
CA GLY A 116 1.39 -10.83 16.54
C GLY A 116 2.45 -11.52 17.40
N ASP A 117 2.27 -12.82 17.60
CA ASP A 117 3.30 -13.65 18.23
C ASP A 117 4.54 -13.73 17.29
N PRO A 118 5.75 -13.39 17.77
CA PRO A 118 6.96 -13.41 16.93
C PRO A 118 7.26 -14.76 16.28
N GLY A 119 6.90 -15.88 16.92
CA GLY A 119 7.09 -17.22 16.39
C GLY A 119 6.16 -17.50 15.20
N HIS A 120 4.88 -17.13 15.32
CA HIS A 120 3.92 -17.21 14.22
C HIS A 120 4.30 -16.30 13.04
N LEU A 121 4.78 -15.08 13.30
CA LEU A 121 5.26 -14.17 12.26
C LEU A 121 6.51 -14.71 11.56
N ALA A 122 7.43 -15.34 12.29
CA ALA A 122 8.61 -15.99 11.72
C ALA A 122 8.25 -17.10 10.72
N ALA A 123 7.32 -17.98 11.11
CA ALA A 123 6.88 -19.07 10.25
C ALA A 123 6.19 -18.58 8.95
N ARG A 124 5.39 -17.51 9.03
CA ARG A 124 4.72 -16.91 7.86
C ARG A 124 5.68 -16.11 6.98
N ALA A 125 6.67 -15.45 7.57
CA ALA A 125 7.61 -14.61 6.84
C ALA A 125 8.38 -15.37 5.77
N GLU A 126 8.88 -16.58 6.07
CA GLU A 126 9.62 -17.37 5.07
C GLU A 126 8.75 -17.74 3.86
N ARG A 127 7.48 -18.09 4.08
CA ARG A 127 6.49 -18.36 3.02
C ARG A 127 6.29 -17.17 2.09
N PHE A 128 6.26 -15.96 2.65
CA PHE A 128 6.12 -14.72 1.89
C PHE A 128 7.45 -14.11 1.46
N GLY A 129 8.55 -14.85 1.65
CA GLY A 129 9.86 -14.43 1.19
C GLY A 129 10.48 -13.31 2.02
N LEU A 130 10.16 -13.13 3.30
CA LEU A 130 10.85 -12.21 4.21
C LEU A 130 11.79 -12.97 5.13
N ARG A 131 12.97 -12.39 5.42
CA ARG A 131 13.93 -12.93 6.39
C ARG A 131 14.07 -11.99 7.58
N LEU A 132 13.20 -12.14 8.57
CA LEU A 132 13.06 -11.20 9.70
C LEU A 132 14.33 -11.02 10.56
N SER A 133 15.33 -11.88 10.42
CA SER A 133 16.66 -11.69 11.04
C SER A 133 17.46 -10.52 10.43
N ARG A 134 17.05 -10.01 9.26
CA ARG A 134 17.69 -8.89 8.58
C ARG A 134 16.97 -7.58 8.83
N SER A 135 17.65 -6.48 8.54
CA SER A 135 17.00 -5.18 8.44
C SER A 135 16.14 -5.10 7.18
N HIS A 136 15.02 -4.40 7.31
CA HIS A 136 14.12 -4.10 6.20
C HIS A 136 13.75 -2.62 6.25
N ALA A 137 13.43 -2.07 5.09
CA ALA A 137 12.86 -0.74 4.95
C ALA A 137 11.51 -0.84 4.24
N VAL A 138 10.64 0.10 4.54
CA VAL A 138 9.29 0.21 3.99
C VAL A 138 9.19 1.51 3.23
N ALA A 139 8.74 1.43 1.98
CA ALA A 139 8.31 2.58 1.20
C ALA A 139 6.78 2.62 1.15
N VAL A 140 6.22 3.81 1.31
CA VAL A 140 4.78 4.08 1.25
C VAL A 140 4.53 5.13 0.18
N ALA A 141 3.73 4.77 -0.82
CA ALA A 141 3.31 5.69 -1.86
C ALA A 141 1.87 6.14 -1.61
N GLU A 142 1.67 7.46 -1.61
CA GLU A 142 0.39 8.13 -1.48
C GLU A 142 0.08 8.88 -2.78
N GLY A 143 -1.01 8.49 -3.42
CA GLY A 143 -1.51 9.11 -4.64
C GLY A 143 -2.43 10.29 -4.37
N PRO A 144 -2.85 11.03 -5.42
CA PRO A 144 -3.83 12.10 -5.30
C PRO A 144 -5.22 11.61 -4.86
N ALA A 145 -5.51 10.32 -5.09
CA ALA A 145 -6.70 9.63 -4.62
C ALA A 145 -6.30 8.35 -3.87
N LYS A 146 -7.20 7.87 -3.00
CA LYS A 146 -7.03 6.59 -2.32
C LYS A 146 -7.23 5.44 -3.30
N TYR A 147 -6.34 4.47 -3.24
CA TYR A 147 -6.44 3.25 -4.06
C TYR A 147 -7.29 2.18 -3.39
N ASP A 148 -8.20 1.55 -4.14
CA ASP A 148 -8.89 0.33 -3.75
C ASP A 148 -8.28 -0.92 -4.44
N GLU A 149 -8.84 -2.10 -4.16
CA GLU A 149 -8.35 -3.37 -4.71
C GLU A 149 -8.65 -3.54 -6.21
N THR A 150 -9.54 -2.73 -6.78
CA THR A 150 -9.92 -2.77 -8.19
C THR A 150 -9.09 -1.82 -9.06
N ASP A 151 -8.35 -0.90 -8.43
CA ASP A 151 -7.50 0.04 -9.14
C ASP A 151 -6.38 -0.67 -9.91
N PRO A 152 -6.17 -0.34 -11.20
CA PRO A 152 -5.12 -0.94 -12.01
C PRO A 152 -3.72 -0.46 -11.59
N VAL A 153 -3.62 0.71 -10.94
CA VAL A 153 -2.35 1.37 -10.61
C VAL A 153 -1.49 0.52 -9.65
N PRO A 154 -1.99 0.05 -8.48
CA PRO A 154 -1.21 -0.84 -7.63
C PRO A 154 -0.69 -2.09 -8.34
N ARG A 155 -1.51 -2.69 -9.21
CA ARG A 155 -1.11 -3.87 -9.98
C ARG A 155 -0.02 -3.56 -11.00
N GLN A 156 -0.15 -2.45 -11.73
CA GLN A 156 0.87 -2.00 -12.69
C GLN A 156 2.22 -1.74 -11.99
N VAL A 157 2.20 -1.07 -10.83
CA VAL A 157 3.41 -0.79 -10.05
C VAL A 157 4.02 -2.10 -9.52
N ALA A 158 3.20 -3.01 -8.99
CA ALA A 158 3.65 -4.32 -8.53
C ALA A 158 4.32 -5.11 -9.65
N ASP A 159 3.66 -5.23 -10.82
CA ASP A 159 4.18 -5.95 -11.97
C ASP A 159 5.52 -5.36 -12.45
N ALA A 160 5.66 -4.03 -12.47
CA ALA A 160 6.91 -3.37 -12.84
C ALA A 160 8.06 -3.65 -11.84
N VAL A 161 7.76 -3.62 -10.53
CA VAL A 161 8.73 -3.94 -9.48
C VAL A 161 9.16 -5.40 -9.58
N PHE A 162 8.21 -6.33 -9.70
CA PHE A 162 8.51 -7.76 -9.77
C PHE A 162 9.24 -8.15 -11.05
N ALA A 163 8.93 -7.52 -12.20
CA ALA A 163 9.65 -7.75 -13.46
C ALA A 163 11.13 -7.34 -13.37
N ARG A 164 11.47 -6.31 -12.59
CA ARG A 164 12.86 -5.83 -12.46
C ARG A 164 13.68 -6.60 -11.42
N PHE A 165 13.02 -7.09 -10.38
CA PHE A 165 13.64 -7.72 -9.21
C PHE A 165 13.13 -9.14 -8.97
N GLU A 166 12.90 -9.89 -10.05
CA GLU A 166 12.45 -11.29 -10.00
C GLU A 166 13.21 -12.07 -8.91
N ASN A 167 12.47 -12.85 -8.11
CA ASN A 167 13.00 -13.69 -7.02
C ASN A 167 13.62 -12.95 -5.81
N ARG A 168 13.48 -11.63 -5.72
CA ARG A 168 13.87 -10.93 -4.49
C ARG A 168 12.79 -11.01 -3.43
N ARG A 169 13.26 -10.99 -2.18
CA ARG A 169 12.51 -11.05 -0.93
C ARG A 169 11.72 -9.76 -0.64
N ILE A 170 10.85 -9.39 -1.58
CA ILE A 170 10.11 -8.14 -1.60
C ILE A 170 8.63 -8.44 -1.38
N LEU A 171 7.99 -7.63 -0.55
CA LEU A 171 6.56 -7.71 -0.31
C LEU A 171 5.88 -6.42 -0.77
N PHE A 172 4.84 -6.57 -1.59
CA PHE A 172 4.04 -5.46 -2.09
C PHE A 172 2.59 -5.64 -1.62
N THR A 173 1.96 -4.55 -1.17
CA THR A 173 0.54 -4.54 -0.83
C THR A 173 -0.08 -3.15 -0.94
N THR A 174 -1.40 -3.06 -0.75
CA THR A 174 -2.14 -1.81 -0.62
C THR A 174 -2.80 -1.78 0.77
N LYS A 175 -2.70 -0.67 1.48
CA LYS A 175 -3.31 -0.46 2.80
C LYS A 175 -3.74 0.98 2.98
N ASP A 176 -4.94 1.19 3.52
CA ASP A 176 -5.53 2.52 3.78
C ASP A 176 -5.52 3.48 2.57
N GLY A 177 -5.62 2.93 1.35
CA GLY A 177 -5.54 3.73 0.13
C GLY A 177 -4.13 4.03 -0.38
N ARG A 178 -3.09 3.42 0.22
CA ARG A 178 -1.67 3.65 -0.10
C ARG A 178 -1.01 2.35 -0.55
N MET A 179 -0.02 2.46 -1.45
CA MET A 179 0.78 1.30 -1.86
C MET A 179 2.01 1.17 -0.95
N LEU A 180 2.32 -0.04 -0.54
CA LEU A 180 3.43 -0.34 0.35
C LEU A 180 4.39 -1.33 -0.32
N CYS A 181 5.68 -1.06 -0.19
CA CYS A 181 6.75 -1.95 -0.61
C CYS A 181 7.72 -2.19 0.54
N ILE A 182 7.90 -3.44 0.93
CA ILE A 182 8.83 -3.88 1.97
C ILE A 182 9.98 -4.60 1.29
N ALA A 183 11.21 -4.13 1.53
CA ALA A 183 12.41 -4.72 0.95
C ALA A 183 13.51 -4.87 2.00
N PRO A 184 14.49 -5.76 1.78
CA PRO A 184 15.69 -5.83 2.60
C PRO A 184 16.41 -4.47 2.64
N GLY A 185 16.90 -4.09 3.81
CA GLY A 185 17.47 -2.76 4.08
C GLY A 185 18.78 -2.47 3.34
N ASP A 186 19.44 -3.50 2.82
CA ASP A 186 20.61 -3.43 1.95
C ASP A 186 20.25 -3.26 0.46
N GLN A 187 18.96 -3.18 0.12
CA GLN A 187 18.45 -3.12 -1.26
C GLN A 187 17.65 -1.84 -1.53
N ASP A 188 18.24 -0.68 -1.23
CA ASP A 188 17.62 0.63 -1.46
C ASP A 188 17.17 0.86 -2.93
N GLU A 189 17.84 0.21 -3.88
CA GLU A 189 17.47 0.23 -5.30
C GLU A 189 16.03 -0.28 -5.56
N VAL A 190 15.53 -1.21 -4.75
CA VAL A 190 14.16 -1.74 -4.86
C VAL A 190 13.15 -0.66 -4.50
N LEU A 191 13.35 0.01 -3.36
CA LEU A 191 12.44 1.03 -2.86
C LEU A 191 12.49 2.29 -3.73
N THR A 192 13.67 2.65 -4.23
CA THR A 192 13.83 3.75 -5.19
C THR A 192 13.13 3.44 -6.52
N HIS A 193 13.22 2.19 -7.00
CA HIS A 193 12.50 1.79 -8.21
C HIS A 193 10.98 1.78 -7.99
N PHE A 194 10.51 1.23 -6.87
CA PHE A 194 9.10 1.31 -6.49
C PHE A 194 8.62 2.76 -6.45
N ALA A 195 9.39 3.66 -5.83
CA ALA A 195 9.05 5.07 -5.74
C ALA A 195 8.91 5.72 -7.12
N LYS A 196 9.83 5.41 -8.04
CA LYS A 196 9.77 5.88 -9.43
C LYS A 196 8.51 5.37 -10.16
N GLN A 197 8.19 4.08 -10.03
CA GLN A 197 7.02 3.50 -10.70
C GLN A 197 5.71 4.03 -10.12
N ALA A 198 5.63 4.14 -8.80
CA ALA A 198 4.47 4.70 -8.13
C ALA A 198 4.28 6.18 -8.52
N HIS A 199 5.32 7.01 -8.45
CA HIS A 199 5.21 8.42 -8.85
C HIS A 199 4.74 8.57 -10.31
N ALA A 200 5.30 7.77 -11.23
CA ALA A 200 4.90 7.78 -12.63
C ALA A 200 3.44 7.33 -12.85
N ALA A 201 2.97 6.32 -12.11
CA ALA A 201 1.62 5.79 -12.25
C ALA A 201 0.54 6.60 -11.51
N THR A 202 0.93 7.44 -10.54
CA THR A 202 0.02 8.24 -9.71
C THR A 202 -0.15 9.68 -10.21
N GLU A 203 0.58 10.11 -11.25
CA GLU A 203 0.51 11.45 -11.83
C GLU A 203 0.64 12.59 -10.80
N GLY A 204 1.60 12.46 -9.87
CA GLY A 204 1.88 13.49 -8.85
C GLY A 204 1.75 13.02 -7.40
N GLY A 205 1.59 11.71 -7.15
CA GLY A 205 1.70 11.15 -5.81
C GLY A 205 3.13 11.23 -5.26
N GLN A 206 3.25 11.23 -3.93
CA GLN A 206 4.52 11.23 -3.22
C GLN A 206 4.81 9.85 -2.65
N VAL A 207 6.10 9.52 -2.54
CA VAL A 207 6.55 8.26 -1.95
C VAL A 207 7.53 8.54 -0.83
N ALA A 208 7.24 8.06 0.37
CA ALA A 208 8.17 8.14 1.50
C ALA A 208 8.85 6.81 1.75
N ILE A 209 10.16 6.84 2.02
CA ILE A 209 10.98 5.68 2.36
C ILE A 209 11.44 5.81 3.81
N GLY A 210 11.02 4.86 4.64
CA GLY A 210 11.49 4.72 6.02
C GLY A 210 12.91 4.16 6.09
N ARG A 211 13.56 4.28 7.25
CA ARG A 211 14.94 3.80 7.39
C ARG A 211 14.98 2.28 7.56
N PRO A 212 16.07 1.62 7.12
CA PRO A 212 16.30 0.22 7.42
C PRO A 212 16.31 -0.05 8.93
N ARG A 213 15.45 -0.96 9.38
CA ARG A 213 15.36 -1.38 10.79
C ARG A 213 15.41 -2.90 10.93
N PRO A 214 16.12 -3.45 11.94
CA PRO A 214 16.23 -4.88 12.16
C PRO A 214 14.94 -5.47 12.74
N GLY A 215 14.64 -6.73 12.41
CA GLY A 215 13.58 -7.48 13.06
C GLY A 215 12.17 -7.14 12.58
N VAL A 216 11.20 -7.93 13.08
CA VAL A 216 9.76 -7.74 12.85
C VAL A 216 9.30 -6.35 13.27
N VAL A 217 9.62 -5.95 14.50
CA VAL A 217 9.27 -4.63 15.06
C VAL A 217 9.89 -3.49 14.25
N GLY A 218 11.07 -3.73 13.67
CA GLY A 218 11.73 -2.76 12.81
C GLY A 218 10.92 -2.40 11.57
N ILE A 219 10.19 -3.35 10.98
CA ILE A 219 9.37 -3.10 9.79
C ILE A 219 8.24 -2.13 10.12
N GLY A 220 7.56 -2.32 11.26
CA GLY A 220 6.57 -1.37 11.77
C GLY A 220 7.16 0.03 11.99
N HIS A 221 8.32 0.14 12.65
CA HIS A 221 8.98 1.43 12.82
C HIS A 221 9.38 2.09 11.48
N SER A 222 9.87 1.33 10.50
CA SER A 222 10.17 1.89 9.17
C SER A 222 8.90 2.35 8.47
N TYR A 223 7.78 1.65 8.65
CA TYR A 223 6.50 2.06 8.11
C TYR A 223 6.02 3.37 8.74
N GLU A 224 6.03 3.47 10.07
CA GLU A 224 5.69 4.71 10.78
C GLU A 224 6.58 5.88 10.38
N GLU A 225 7.88 5.65 10.19
CA GLU A 225 8.82 6.67 9.68
C GLU A 225 8.43 7.18 8.30
N ALA A 226 8.02 6.30 7.38
CA ALA A 226 7.53 6.69 6.06
C ALA A 226 6.22 7.48 6.14
N LEU A 227 5.27 7.05 6.98
CA LEU A 227 4.02 7.79 7.21
C LEU A 227 4.27 9.18 7.78
N ASN A 228 5.15 9.29 8.77
CA ASN A 228 5.53 10.57 9.36
C ASN A 228 6.20 11.49 8.33
N ALA A 229 7.00 10.95 7.41
CA ALA A 229 7.59 11.73 6.33
C ALA A 229 6.53 12.30 5.36
N LEU A 230 5.49 11.53 5.02
CA LEU A 230 4.35 12.03 4.22
C LEU A 230 3.58 13.13 4.96
N ASP A 231 3.26 12.94 6.25
CA ASP A 231 2.56 13.95 7.05
C ASP A 231 3.39 15.25 7.19
N VAL A 232 4.71 15.11 7.40
CA VAL A 232 5.62 16.26 7.43
C VAL A 232 5.64 16.96 6.08
N ALA A 233 5.77 16.24 4.96
CA ALA A 233 5.77 16.85 3.63
C ALA A 233 4.47 17.62 3.38
N GLN A 234 3.32 17.07 3.75
CA GLN A 234 2.04 17.76 3.65
C GLN A 234 2.01 19.06 4.48
N ARG A 235 2.42 19.02 5.75
CA ARG A 235 2.41 20.20 6.65
C ARG A 235 3.45 21.25 6.28
N MET A 236 4.58 20.80 5.74
CA MET A 236 5.70 21.64 5.34
C MET A 236 5.64 22.07 3.86
N GLY A 237 4.66 21.60 3.10
CA GLY A 237 4.50 21.92 1.68
C GLY A 237 5.67 21.43 0.83
N TYR A 238 6.26 20.29 1.17
CA TYR A 238 7.29 19.68 0.34
C TYR A 238 6.65 18.95 -0.84
N GLU A 239 7.12 19.26 -2.03
CA GLU A 239 6.60 18.71 -3.30
C GLU A 239 7.53 17.65 -3.89
N ASP A 240 8.62 17.30 -3.19
CA ASP A 240 9.54 16.26 -3.64
C ASP A 240 8.79 14.94 -3.88
N PRO A 241 8.96 14.30 -5.05
CA PRO A 241 8.22 13.09 -5.38
C PRO A 241 8.64 11.90 -4.51
N VAL A 242 9.87 11.93 -3.99
CA VAL A 242 10.43 10.90 -3.12
C VAL A 242 11.01 11.54 -1.88
N LEU A 243 10.47 11.16 -0.72
CA LEU A 243 10.87 11.63 0.60
C LEU A 243 11.63 10.51 1.30
N ARG A 244 12.75 10.83 1.94
CA ARG A 244 13.44 9.87 2.82
C ARG A 244 13.26 10.31 4.25
N ALA A 245 12.76 9.40 5.10
CA ALA A 245 12.59 9.69 6.52
C ALA A 245 13.90 10.07 7.21
N ALA A 246 15.04 9.58 6.70
CA ALA A 246 16.38 9.95 7.17
C ALA A 246 16.67 11.45 7.04
N ASP A 247 16.10 12.13 6.05
CA ASP A 247 16.33 13.54 5.77
C ASP A 247 15.41 14.44 6.62
N LEU A 248 14.37 13.85 7.22
CA LEU A 248 13.31 14.54 7.98
C LEU A 248 13.35 14.24 9.48
N LEU A 249 14.45 13.69 10.00
CA LEU A 249 14.56 13.25 11.40
C LEU A 249 14.41 14.35 12.44
N VAL A 250 14.61 15.61 12.06
CA VAL A 250 14.41 16.75 12.97
C VAL A 250 12.95 16.89 13.40
N PHE A 251 11.99 16.60 12.52
CA PHE A 251 10.57 16.81 12.81
C PHE A 251 10.03 15.84 13.87
N PRO A 252 10.28 14.51 13.80
CA PRO A 252 9.92 13.61 14.89
C PRO A 252 10.59 13.96 16.22
N VAL A 253 11.83 14.49 16.20
CA VAL A 253 12.51 14.94 17.41
C VAL A 253 11.77 16.13 18.04
N LEU A 254 11.40 17.13 17.24
CA LEU A 254 10.63 18.29 17.70
C LEU A 254 9.22 17.93 18.17
N ALA A 255 8.57 16.97 17.48
CA ALA A 255 7.21 16.55 17.79
C ALA A 255 7.10 15.56 18.96
N ARG A 256 8.23 15.06 19.48
CA ARG A 256 8.25 14.03 20.53
C ARG A 256 7.60 14.49 21.84
N ASP A 257 7.83 15.73 22.22
CA ASP A 257 7.15 16.38 23.34
C ASP A 257 6.17 17.42 22.80
N ARG A 258 4.97 16.93 22.45
CA ARG A 258 3.92 17.76 21.87
C ARG A 258 3.52 18.91 22.81
N GLN A 259 3.53 18.70 24.12
CA GLN A 259 3.16 19.72 25.09
C GLN A 259 4.21 20.82 25.16
N ALA A 260 5.50 20.46 25.22
CA ALA A 260 6.58 21.44 25.17
C ALA A 260 6.57 22.23 23.85
N LEU A 261 6.28 21.58 22.72
CA LEU A 261 6.14 22.25 21.43
C LEU A 261 4.97 23.25 21.44
N MET A 262 3.82 22.86 21.99
CA MET A 262 2.67 23.75 22.14
C MET A 262 2.99 24.96 23.04
N ASP A 263 3.70 24.76 24.14
CA ASP A 263 4.07 25.83 25.06
C ASP A 263 5.12 26.78 24.44
N LEU A 264 6.04 26.25 23.62
CA LEU A 264 6.94 27.07 22.81
C LEU A 264 6.16 27.93 21.81
N VAL A 265 5.22 27.34 21.05
CA VAL A 265 4.39 28.08 20.09
C VAL A 265 3.54 29.13 20.81
N ARG A 266 2.92 28.78 21.95
CA ARG A 266 2.06 29.68 22.72
C ARG A 266 2.84 30.87 23.28
N SER A 267 3.99 30.62 23.91
CA SER A 267 4.82 31.68 24.49
C SER A 267 5.43 32.60 23.44
N THR A 268 5.80 32.05 22.27
CA THR A 268 6.54 32.79 21.23
C THR A 268 5.62 33.48 20.22
N LEU A 269 4.55 32.81 19.78
CA LEU A 269 3.78 33.20 18.61
C LEU A 269 2.35 33.67 18.91
N SER A 270 1.74 33.32 20.05
CA SER A 270 0.40 33.82 20.40
C SER A 270 0.27 35.34 20.40
N PRO A 271 1.30 36.15 20.77
CA PRO A 271 1.20 37.61 20.64
C PRO A 271 0.91 38.11 19.21
N LEU A 272 1.27 37.33 18.18
CA LEU A 272 0.96 37.66 16.78
C LEU A 272 -0.55 37.70 16.50
N GLN A 273 -1.38 37.06 17.32
CA GLN A 273 -2.84 37.12 17.20
C GLN A 273 -3.40 38.54 17.41
N GLN A 274 -2.64 39.42 18.08
CA GLN A 274 -3.00 40.82 18.30
C GLN A 274 -2.77 41.69 17.04
N ALA A 275 -2.12 41.15 16.00
CA ALA A 275 -1.94 41.86 14.75
C ALA A 275 -3.28 42.05 14.01
N ARG A 276 -3.40 43.17 13.30
CA ARG A 276 -4.55 43.39 12.41
C ARG A 276 -4.51 42.34 11.29
N GLY A 277 -5.56 41.52 11.19
CA GLY A 277 -5.61 40.38 10.27
C GLY A 277 -5.17 39.04 10.89
N GLY A 278 -4.91 39.01 12.21
CA GLY A 278 -4.52 37.81 12.94
C GLY A 278 -3.05 37.42 12.73
N ALA A 279 -2.68 36.24 13.25
CA ALA A 279 -1.29 35.77 13.22
C ALA A 279 -0.82 35.32 11.83
N GLN A 280 -1.71 34.85 10.96
CA GLN A 280 -1.36 34.17 9.70
C GLN A 280 -0.43 35.01 8.79
N PRO A 281 -0.70 36.28 8.48
CA PRO A 281 0.17 37.04 7.56
C PRO A 281 1.60 37.25 8.09
N LEU A 282 1.76 37.30 9.41
CA LEU A 282 3.07 37.44 10.06
C LEU A 282 3.80 36.09 10.11
N LEU A 283 3.08 34.97 10.27
CA LEU A 283 3.65 33.64 10.14
C LEU A 283 4.10 33.33 8.71
N ASP A 284 3.33 33.73 7.71
CA ASP A 284 3.72 33.59 6.30
C ASP A 284 5.00 34.39 6.03
N THR A 285 5.09 35.57 6.66
CA THR A 285 6.29 36.41 6.58
C THR A 285 7.51 35.73 7.22
N LEU A 286 7.36 35.18 8.44
CA LEU A 286 8.44 34.45 9.11
C LEU A 286 8.85 33.18 8.36
N THR A 287 7.88 32.44 7.83
CA THR A 287 8.13 31.22 7.06
C THR A 287 8.96 31.53 5.83
N ALA A 288 8.52 32.46 4.99
CA ALA A 288 9.29 32.88 3.82
C ALA A 288 10.65 33.48 4.20
N TYR A 289 10.72 34.22 5.31
CA TYR A 289 11.98 34.80 5.79
C TYR A 289 12.99 33.71 6.16
N PHE A 290 12.57 32.67 6.87
CA PHE A 290 13.46 31.56 7.22
C PHE A 290 13.79 30.66 6.04
N ASP A 291 12.83 30.36 5.16
CA ASP A 291 13.04 29.52 3.98
C ASP A 291 14.02 30.14 2.97
N THR A 292 14.08 31.47 2.91
CA THR A 292 15.04 32.22 2.06
C THR A 292 16.38 32.49 2.74
N GLY A 293 16.68 31.80 3.85
CA GLY A 293 17.94 31.97 4.58
C GLY A 293 18.06 33.33 5.27
N CYS A 294 16.94 33.96 5.63
CA CYS A 294 16.86 35.28 6.25
C CYS A 294 17.32 36.43 5.35
N VAL A 295 17.25 36.26 4.03
CA VAL A 295 17.62 37.26 3.04
C VAL A 295 16.42 38.14 2.70
N ALA A 296 16.35 39.34 3.29
CA ALA A 296 15.19 40.23 3.18
C ALA A 296 14.78 40.55 1.72
N ALA A 297 15.73 40.74 0.81
CA ALA A 297 15.43 41.01 -0.59
C ALA A 297 14.71 39.84 -1.27
N GLU A 298 15.15 38.62 -0.97
CA GLU A 298 14.61 37.39 -1.54
C GLU A 298 13.24 37.05 -0.92
N THR A 299 13.10 37.20 0.39
CA THR A 299 11.81 37.07 1.08
C THR A 299 10.78 38.05 0.53
N ALA A 300 11.16 39.32 0.33
CA ALA A 300 10.25 40.34 -0.20
C ALA A 300 9.80 39.98 -1.62
N ARG A 301 10.72 39.48 -2.47
CA ARG A 301 10.42 38.99 -3.81
C ARG A 301 9.43 37.82 -3.78
N GLN A 302 9.67 36.81 -2.93
CA GLN A 302 8.79 35.65 -2.79
C GLN A 302 7.38 36.04 -2.33
N LEU A 303 7.28 37.01 -1.41
CA LEU A 303 5.99 37.50 -0.89
C LEU A 303 5.34 38.58 -1.77
N SER A 304 5.95 38.95 -2.91
CA SER A 304 5.50 40.07 -3.76
C SER A 304 5.36 41.40 -2.99
N LEU A 305 6.31 41.69 -2.11
CA LEU A 305 6.40 42.91 -1.29
C LEU A 305 7.63 43.75 -1.67
N SER A 306 7.63 45.02 -1.26
CA SER A 306 8.87 45.79 -1.21
C SER A 306 9.71 45.38 0.02
N VAL A 307 11.04 45.54 -0.06
CA VAL A 307 11.94 45.29 1.08
C VAL A 307 11.57 46.14 2.29
N ARG A 308 11.11 47.39 2.07
CA ARG A 308 10.61 48.26 3.16
C ARG A 308 9.38 47.68 3.83
N ALA A 309 8.41 47.19 3.05
CA ALA A 309 7.21 46.57 3.60
C ALA A 309 7.52 45.29 4.38
N LEU A 310 8.48 44.49 3.92
CA LEU A 310 8.97 43.33 4.67
C LEU A 310 9.62 43.75 6.00
N THR A 311 10.53 44.73 5.96
CA THR A 311 11.23 45.24 7.15
C THR A 311 10.22 45.72 8.20
N TYR A 312 9.21 46.47 7.78
CA TYR A 312 8.12 46.89 8.66
C TYR A 312 7.35 45.70 9.27
N ARG A 313 7.12 44.61 8.52
CA ARG A 313 6.49 43.40 9.08
C ARG A 313 7.38 42.71 10.11
N LEU A 314 8.70 42.62 9.87
CA LEU A 314 9.65 42.05 10.83
C LEU A 314 9.74 42.89 12.11
N GLU A 315 9.80 44.22 11.99
CA GLU A 315 9.72 45.16 13.11
C GLU A 315 8.39 45.00 13.88
N ARG A 316 7.28 44.79 13.16
CA ARG A 316 5.98 44.54 13.78
C ARG A 316 5.99 43.24 14.58
N ILE A 317 6.55 42.16 14.03
CA ILE A 317 6.73 40.88 14.74
C ILE A 317 7.55 41.10 16.02
N HIS A 318 8.66 41.83 15.93
CA HIS A 318 9.48 42.16 17.10
C HIS A 318 8.69 42.94 18.15
N SER A 319 7.93 43.97 17.74
CA SER A 319 7.13 44.78 18.67
C SER A 319 6.03 43.99 19.39
N LEU A 320 5.50 42.94 18.76
CA LEU A 320 4.43 42.11 19.33
C LEU A 320 4.97 40.99 20.23
N THR A 321 6.07 40.35 19.81
CA THR A 321 6.61 39.16 20.47
C THR A 321 7.74 39.47 21.45
N GLY A 322 8.38 40.63 21.33
CA GLY A 322 9.63 40.98 22.02
C GLY A 322 10.86 40.26 21.45
N ILE A 323 10.70 39.46 20.39
CA ILE A 323 11.75 38.61 19.82
C ILE A 323 12.13 39.17 18.45
N ASP A 324 13.39 39.55 18.27
CA ASP A 324 13.87 40.11 17.00
C ASP A 324 14.18 38.99 16.00
N PRO A 325 13.46 38.88 14.85
CA PRO A 325 13.73 37.85 13.85
C PRO A 325 15.11 37.97 13.19
N THR A 326 15.70 39.18 13.21
CA THR A 326 16.97 39.48 12.57
C THR A 326 18.16 39.18 13.48
N ASP A 327 17.97 39.17 14.80
CA ASP A 327 18.98 38.81 15.79
C ASP A 327 19.24 37.29 15.80
N PRO A 328 20.47 36.83 15.50
CA PRO A 328 20.83 35.41 15.55
C PRO A 328 20.51 34.70 16.87
N ALA A 329 20.59 35.39 18.02
CA ALA A 329 20.34 34.78 19.33
C ALA A 329 18.85 34.44 19.53
N HIS A 330 17.97 35.29 19.00
CA HIS A 330 16.51 35.15 19.08
C HIS A 330 15.95 34.23 17.98
N ARG A 331 16.60 34.24 16.81
CA ARG A 331 16.15 33.58 15.59
C ARG A 331 15.85 32.10 15.78
N TYR A 332 16.72 31.36 16.46
CA TYR A 332 16.57 29.91 16.60
C TYR A 332 15.26 29.53 17.30
N THR A 333 14.94 30.20 18.41
CA THR A 333 13.69 29.99 19.15
C THR A 333 12.49 30.33 18.28
N LEU A 334 12.53 31.47 17.59
CA LEU A 334 11.43 31.92 16.73
C LEU A 334 11.20 30.97 15.54
N GLN A 335 12.28 30.53 14.88
CA GLN A 335 12.21 29.58 13.77
C GLN A 335 11.67 28.22 14.22
N THR A 336 12.13 27.73 15.37
CA THR A 336 11.62 26.47 15.95
C THR A 336 10.14 26.59 16.29
N ALA A 337 9.70 27.73 16.85
CA ALA A 337 8.29 27.98 17.11
C ALA A 337 7.46 28.03 15.81
N VAL A 338 7.97 28.62 14.73
CA VAL A 338 7.28 28.65 13.43
C VAL A 338 7.16 27.25 12.83
N ILE A 339 8.22 26.44 12.89
CA ILE A 339 8.16 25.02 12.50
C ILE A 339 7.11 24.29 13.36
N GLY A 340 7.14 24.51 14.68
CA GLY A 340 6.16 23.94 15.60
C GLY A 340 4.71 24.34 15.28
N ALA A 341 4.48 25.60 14.93
CA ALA A 341 3.16 26.09 14.53
C ALA A 341 2.66 25.38 13.27
N ARG A 342 3.52 25.20 12.26
CA ARG A 342 3.19 24.46 11.03
C ARG A 342 2.88 23.00 11.33
N LEU A 343 3.74 22.34 12.14
CA LEU A 343 3.49 20.97 12.60
C LEU A 343 2.18 20.86 13.38
N LEU A 344 1.79 21.85 14.18
CA LEU A 344 0.53 21.82 14.95
C LEU A 344 -0.68 22.33 14.17
N ALA A 345 -0.51 22.76 12.91
CA ALA A 345 -1.51 23.47 12.11
C ALA A 345 -2.08 24.73 12.79
N TRP A 346 -1.29 25.39 13.65
CA TRP A 346 -1.63 26.68 14.24
C TRP A 346 -1.38 27.80 13.23
N PRO A 347 -2.24 28.84 13.13
CA PRO A 347 -3.37 29.19 14.00
C PRO A 347 -4.71 28.60 13.56
N THR A 348 -4.76 27.80 12.49
CA THR A 348 -6.02 27.21 12.00
C THR A 348 -6.64 26.21 12.98
N ARG A 349 -5.80 25.51 13.75
CA ARG A 349 -6.19 24.69 14.90
C ARG A 349 -5.72 25.35 16.20
N PRO A 350 -6.58 25.40 17.24
CA PRO A 350 -6.15 25.87 18.56
C PRO A 350 -5.13 24.90 19.18
N LEU A 351 -4.26 25.44 20.05
CA LEU A 351 -3.21 24.70 20.75
C LEU A 351 -3.75 23.88 21.91
#